data_AF-A0A357YMD4-F1
#
_entry.id   AF-A0A357YMD4-F1
#
_cell.length_a   1.000
_cell.length_b   1.000
_cell.length_c   1.000
_cell.angle_alpha   90.00
_cell.angle_beta   90.00
_cell.angle_gamma   90.00
#
_symmetry.space_group_name_H-M   'P 1'
#
loop_
_entity.id
_entity.type
_entity.pdbx_description
1 polymer ?
#
loop_
_entity_poly.entity_id
_entity_poly.type
_entity_poly.pdbx_seq_one_letter_code
_entity_poly.pdbx_strand_id
1 'polypeptide(L)'
;MTIQLSKEDLLNAINHIDENPQLKSGRHSSTYDLIYEKKKYPPILVLSVANELKGGKEITLSDFKNKVDIPFKMLTDNGFDIKQKSLPMKPNLQEFIKVAEEQITGQGTTDSAKYYARENKGIKNGLNIEISFGTGRASAIPWIAFTGFSQIIKSGIYPVYLYYKDYKTLILAYGISESNPPLTNWSNPDSKQTLNEYFATN
;
A
#
# COMPACT_ATOMS: atom_id res chain seq x y z
N MET A 1 -11.81 31.43 -7.48
CA MET A 1 -12.25 30.87 -8.77
C MET A 1 -13.56 30.14 -8.52
N THR A 2 -14.64 30.52 -9.20
CA THR A 2 -15.96 29.86 -9.01
C THR A 2 -16.17 28.92 -10.18
N ILE A 3 -15.74 27.67 -10.01
CA ILE A 3 -15.95 26.61 -11.01
C ILE A 3 -17.34 26.03 -10.73
N GLN A 4 -18.25 26.16 -11.70
CA GLN A 4 -19.58 25.53 -11.65
C GLN A 4 -19.71 24.50 -12.78
N LEU A 5 -19.69 23.23 -12.39
CA LEU A 5 -19.80 22.08 -13.28
C LEU A 5 -21.00 21.24 -12.86
N SER A 6 -21.88 20.97 -13.82
CA SER A 6 -23.00 20.06 -13.68
C SER A 6 -22.56 18.61 -13.91
N LYS A 7 -23.41 17.64 -13.53
CA LYS A 7 -23.18 16.23 -13.83
C LYS A 7 -22.99 15.98 -15.33
N GLU A 8 -23.75 16.68 -16.17
CA GLU A 8 -23.66 16.59 -17.63
C GLU A 8 -22.29 17.07 -18.14
N ASP A 9 -21.77 18.17 -17.60
CA ASP A 9 -20.43 18.67 -17.93
C ASP A 9 -19.35 17.62 -17.62
N LEU A 10 -19.50 16.91 -16.50
CA LEU A 10 -18.57 15.86 -16.07
C LEU A 10 -18.69 14.58 -16.91
N LEU A 11 -19.90 14.20 -17.34
CA LEU A 11 -20.12 13.08 -18.25
C LEU A 11 -19.52 13.38 -19.64
N ASN A 12 -19.71 14.59 -20.15
CA ASN A 12 -19.09 15.04 -21.40
C ASN A 12 -17.56 15.00 -21.32
N ALA A 13 -17.00 15.40 -20.18
CA ALA A 13 -15.56 15.27 -19.95
C ALA A 13 -15.07 13.82 -19.93
N ILE A 14 -15.81 12.91 -19.29
CA ILE A 14 -15.49 11.47 -19.29
C ILE A 14 -15.51 10.89 -20.70
N ASN A 15 -16.55 11.20 -21.48
CA ASN A 15 -16.67 10.77 -22.88
C ASN A 15 -15.50 11.31 -23.71
N HIS A 16 -15.18 12.60 -23.56
CA HIS A 16 -14.06 13.22 -24.27
C HIS A 16 -12.71 12.57 -23.91
N ILE A 17 -12.50 12.20 -22.65
CA ILE A 17 -11.30 11.48 -22.18
C ILE A 17 -11.22 10.05 -22.78
N ASP A 18 -12.36 9.38 -22.96
CA ASP A 18 -12.41 8.06 -23.58
C ASP A 18 -12.12 8.13 -25.09
N GLU A 19 -12.59 9.17 -25.78
CA GLU A 19 -12.29 9.45 -27.19
C GLU A 19 -10.84 9.93 -27.39
N ASN A 20 -10.23 10.53 -26.36
CA ASN A 20 -8.88 11.10 -26.40
C ASN A 20 -7.97 10.55 -25.28
N PRO A 21 -7.57 9.26 -25.33
CA PRO A 21 -6.78 8.63 -24.26
C PRO A 21 -5.45 9.34 -23.94
N GLN A 22 -4.88 10.08 -24.90
CA GLN A 22 -3.66 10.87 -24.75
C GLN A 22 -3.77 11.93 -23.66
N LEU A 23 -4.98 12.41 -23.33
CA LEU A 23 -5.22 13.38 -22.24
C LEU A 23 -4.84 12.82 -20.85
N LYS A 24 -4.74 11.50 -20.71
CA LYS A 24 -4.31 10.85 -19.46
C LYS A 24 -2.80 10.97 -19.23
N SER A 25 -2.01 11.22 -20.28
CA SER A 25 -0.56 11.30 -20.20
C SER A 25 -0.12 12.44 -19.27
N GLY A 26 0.71 12.14 -18.27
CA GLY A 26 1.16 13.12 -17.27
C GLY A 26 0.09 13.60 -16.29
N ARG A 27 -1.17 13.17 -16.44
CA ARG A 27 -2.32 13.55 -15.59
C ARG A 27 -2.86 12.38 -14.77
N HIS A 28 -2.06 11.32 -14.62
CA HIS A 28 -2.42 10.16 -13.82
C HIS A 28 -2.59 10.53 -12.34
N SER A 29 -3.64 10.01 -11.70
CA SER A 29 -3.79 10.09 -10.25
C SER A 29 -2.85 9.09 -9.56
N SER A 30 -2.31 9.43 -8.40
CA SER A 30 -1.46 8.53 -7.60
C SER A 30 -2.24 7.83 -6.48
N THR A 31 -3.22 8.50 -5.90
CA THR A 31 -3.89 8.06 -4.67
C THR A 31 -5.37 7.73 -4.83
N TYR A 32 -6.08 8.35 -5.77
CA TYR A 32 -7.54 8.20 -5.92
C TYR A 32 -7.95 8.04 -7.38
N ASP A 33 -8.96 7.23 -7.65
CA ASP A 33 -9.63 7.15 -8.95
C ASP A 33 -11.09 7.56 -8.79
N LEU A 34 -11.60 8.30 -9.78
CA LEU A 34 -13.04 8.39 -10.02
C LEU A 34 -13.47 7.13 -10.76
N ILE A 35 -14.53 6.48 -10.30
CA ILE A 35 -15.08 5.26 -10.88
C ILE A 35 -16.39 5.60 -11.58
N TYR A 36 -16.45 5.33 -12.88
CA TYR A 36 -17.66 5.47 -13.68
C TYR A 36 -17.77 4.29 -14.63
N GLU A 37 -18.92 3.61 -14.65
CA GLU A 37 -19.17 2.41 -15.49
C GLU A 37 -18.04 1.36 -15.44
N LYS A 38 -17.53 1.10 -14.22
CA LYS A 38 -16.39 0.18 -13.95
C LYS A 38 -15.04 0.62 -14.55
N LYS A 39 -14.97 1.75 -15.23
CA LYS A 39 -13.73 2.39 -15.69
C LYS A 39 -13.19 3.36 -14.63
N LYS A 40 -11.89 3.67 -14.73
CA LYS A 40 -11.14 4.51 -13.78
C LYS A 40 -10.64 5.76 -14.47
N TYR A 41 -10.81 6.90 -13.80
CA TYR A 41 -10.43 8.21 -14.32
C TYR A 41 -9.67 9.01 -13.24
N PRO A 42 -8.62 9.77 -13.61
CA PRO A 42 -8.02 10.72 -12.68
C PRO A 42 -9.03 11.82 -12.30
N PRO A 43 -9.38 12.01 -11.01
CA PRO A 43 -10.46 12.92 -10.62
C PRO A 43 -10.24 14.38 -11.08
N ILE A 44 -9.02 14.88 -10.93
CA ILE A 44 -8.68 16.27 -11.29
C ILE A 44 -8.68 16.47 -12.82
N LEU A 45 -8.34 15.43 -13.59
CA LEU A 45 -8.39 15.49 -15.05
C LEU A 45 -9.84 15.67 -15.53
N VAL A 46 -10.79 14.93 -14.94
CA VAL A 46 -12.22 15.06 -15.29
C VAL A 46 -12.71 16.50 -15.06
N LEU A 47 -12.36 17.11 -13.93
CA LEU A 47 -12.70 18.52 -13.67
C LEU A 47 -12.05 19.49 -14.66
N SER A 48 -10.77 19.28 -14.98
CA SER A 48 -10.03 20.09 -15.94
C SER A 48 -10.67 20.08 -17.32
N VAL A 49 -10.92 18.89 -17.86
CA VAL A 49 -11.54 18.71 -19.18
C VAL A 49 -12.95 19.30 -19.18
N ALA A 50 -13.75 19.10 -18.13
CA ALA A 50 -15.07 19.69 -18.03
C ALA A 50 -15.04 21.23 -18.04
N ASN A 51 -14.05 21.83 -17.37
CA ASN A 51 -13.88 23.28 -17.36
C ASN A 51 -13.40 23.82 -18.71
N GLU A 52 -12.45 23.14 -19.36
CA GLU A 52 -11.93 23.51 -20.68
C GLU A 52 -13.01 23.44 -21.77
N LEU A 53 -13.86 22.40 -21.75
CA LEU A 53 -15.01 22.28 -22.67
C LEU A 53 -16.03 23.43 -22.53
N LYS A 54 -16.06 24.11 -21.37
CA LYS A 54 -16.88 25.31 -21.13
C LYS A 54 -16.15 26.63 -21.43
N GLY A 55 -14.98 26.57 -22.07
CA GLY A 55 -14.15 27.74 -22.36
C GLY A 55 -13.31 28.23 -21.17
N GLY A 56 -13.22 27.43 -20.10
CA GLY A 56 -12.34 27.67 -18.96
C GLY A 56 -10.89 27.29 -19.24
N LYS A 57 -10.03 27.47 -18.23
CA LYS A 57 -8.62 27.07 -18.26
C LYS A 57 -8.42 25.67 -17.68
N GLU A 58 -7.26 25.08 -17.95
CA GLU A 58 -6.80 23.85 -17.29
C GLU A 58 -6.88 24.00 -15.77
N ILE A 59 -7.36 22.96 -15.09
CA ILE A 59 -7.41 22.87 -13.63
C ILE A 59 -6.42 21.81 -13.16
N THR A 60 -5.61 22.20 -12.19
CA THR A 60 -4.68 21.32 -11.48
C THR A 60 -5.04 21.28 -10.00
N LEU A 61 -4.39 20.39 -9.24
CA LEU A 61 -4.61 20.35 -7.78
C LEU A 61 -4.09 21.61 -7.08
N SER A 62 -3.15 22.33 -7.70
CA SER A 62 -2.58 23.56 -7.14
C SER A 62 -3.61 24.69 -7.06
N ASP A 63 -4.59 24.72 -7.97
CA ASP A 63 -5.73 25.64 -7.95
C ASP A 63 -6.61 25.48 -6.69
N PHE A 64 -6.52 24.32 -6.03
CA PHE A 64 -7.20 24.00 -4.78
C PHE A 64 -6.26 24.02 -3.57
N LYS A 65 -5.15 24.77 -3.62
CA LYS A 65 -4.13 24.83 -2.56
C LYS A 65 -3.58 23.43 -2.21
N ASN A 66 -3.50 22.56 -3.21
CA ASN A 66 -3.09 21.16 -3.06
C ASN A 66 -3.99 20.31 -2.12
N LYS A 67 -5.24 20.73 -1.90
CA LYS A 67 -6.22 19.98 -1.10
C LYS A 67 -7.25 19.31 -2.00
N VAL A 68 -7.58 18.06 -1.67
CA VAL A 68 -8.53 17.24 -2.45
C VAL A 68 -9.99 17.47 -2.06
N ASP A 69 -10.27 18.04 -0.88
CA ASP A 69 -11.62 18.14 -0.32
C ASP A 69 -12.60 18.86 -1.26
N ILE A 70 -12.17 19.99 -1.82
CA ILE A 70 -13.00 20.82 -2.71
C ILE A 70 -13.26 20.11 -4.06
N PRO A 71 -12.24 19.70 -4.84
CA PRO A 71 -12.48 19.04 -6.12
C PRO A 71 -13.23 17.71 -5.96
N PHE A 72 -12.97 16.96 -4.88
CA PHE A 72 -13.67 15.70 -4.64
C PHE A 72 -15.12 15.96 -4.30
N LYS A 73 -15.40 16.97 -3.48
CA LYS A 73 -16.78 17.39 -3.18
C LYS A 73 -17.56 17.75 -4.44
N MET A 74 -16.95 18.48 -5.39
CA MET A 74 -17.59 18.81 -6.67
C MET A 74 -18.01 17.57 -7.47
N LEU A 75 -17.18 16.52 -7.46
CA LEU A 75 -17.46 15.26 -8.16
C LEU A 75 -18.51 14.43 -7.40
N THR A 76 -18.38 14.30 -6.07
CA THR A 76 -19.31 13.51 -5.26
C THR A 76 -20.70 14.14 -5.16
N ASP A 77 -20.77 15.48 -5.08
CA ASP A 77 -22.05 16.21 -5.09
C ASP A 77 -22.79 16.02 -6.43
N ASN A 78 -22.09 15.67 -7.52
CA ASN A 78 -22.65 15.30 -8.81
C ASN A 78 -22.86 13.77 -9.00
N GLY A 79 -22.70 12.99 -7.93
CA GLY A 79 -23.00 11.55 -7.91
C GLY A 79 -21.91 10.64 -8.48
N PHE A 80 -20.66 11.09 -8.52
CA PHE A 80 -19.52 10.25 -8.89
C PHE A 80 -18.84 9.65 -7.67
N ASP A 81 -18.48 8.37 -7.78
CA ASP A 81 -17.72 7.66 -6.74
C ASP A 81 -16.23 7.92 -6.90
N ILE A 82 -15.58 8.37 -5.83
CA ILE A 82 -14.13 8.45 -5.74
C ILE A 82 -13.65 7.36 -4.79
N LYS A 83 -12.80 6.47 -5.30
CA LYS A 83 -12.18 5.41 -4.50
C LYS A 83 -10.70 5.68 -4.36
N GLN A 84 -10.20 5.56 -3.13
CA GLN A 84 -8.77 5.51 -2.93
C GLN A 84 -8.24 4.28 -3.67
N LYS A 85 -7.18 4.47 -4.46
CA LYS A 85 -6.40 3.36 -4.98
C LYS A 85 -5.98 2.53 -3.77
N SER A 86 -5.99 1.21 -3.89
CA SER A 86 -5.20 0.41 -2.98
C SER A 86 -3.76 0.88 -3.14
N LEU A 87 -3.29 1.76 -2.25
CA LEU A 87 -1.89 2.11 -2.21
C LEU A 87 -1.16 0.77 -2.15
N PRO A 88 -0.21 0.49 -3.07
CA PRO A 88 0.54 -0.75 -3.01
C PRO A 88 1.08 -0.86 -1.59
N MET A 89 0.81 -2.00 -0.95
CA MET A 89 1.23 -2.20 0.42
C MET A 89 2.74 -1.90 0.51
N LYS A 90 3.12 -0.96 1.36
CA LYS A 90 4.49 -0.85 1.85
C LYS A 90 4.56 -1.61 3.17
N PRO A 91 5.46 -2.59 3.32
CA PRO A 91 6.36 -3.16 2.29
C PRO A 91 5.66 -3.95 1.18
N ASN A 92 6.21 -3.94 -0.04
CA ASN A 92 5.71 -4.75 -1.16
C ASN A 92 6.13 -6.22 -0.98
N LEU A 93 5.18 -7.13 -0.74
CA LEU A 93 5.49 -8.53 -0.43
C LEU A 93 6.10 -9.31 -1.61
N GLN A 94 5.74 -8.99 -2.85
CA GLN A 94 6.30 -9.67 -4.01
C GLN A 94 7.79 -9.34 -4.15
N GLU A 95 8.14 -8.08 -3.95
CA GLU A 95 9.53 -7.64 -3.95
C GLU A 95 10.29 -8.20 -2.73
N PHE A 96 9.66 -8.25 -1.55
CA PHE A 96 10.24 -8.91 -0.37
C PHE A 96 10.61 -10.36 -0.64
N ILE A 97 9.69 -11.15 -1.21
CA ILE A 97 9.92 -12.56 -1.55
C ILE A 97 11.07 -12.66 -2.58
N LYS A 98 11.05 -11.84 -3.63
CA LYS A 98 12.11 -11.85 -4.64
C LYS A 98 13.49 -11.62 -4.01
N VAL A 99 13.61 -10.60 -3.17
CA VAL A 99 14.87 -10.27 -2.47
C VAL A 99 15.28 -11.35 -1.45
N ALA A 100 14.31 -12.04 -0.85
CA ALA A 100 14.59 -13.17 0.03
C ALA A 100 15.14 -14.38 -0.75
N GLU A 101 14.58 -14.70 -1.91
CA GLU A 101 14.98 -15.81 -2.78
C GLU A 101 16.34 -15.57 -3.46
N GLU A 102 16.70 -14.31 -3.72
CA GLU A 102 18.04 -13.93 -4.23
C GLU A 102 19.16 -14.23 -3.22
N GLN A 103 18.84 -14.36 -1.93
CA GLN A 103 19.82 -14.62 -0.89
C GLN A 103 20.09 -16.11 -0.72
N ILE A 104 21.35 -16.47 -0.54
CA ILE A 104 21.74 -17.84 -0.18
C ILE A 104 21.78 -17.95 1.34
N THR A 105 20.96 -18.81 1.93
CA THR A 105 20.88 -19.01 3.38
C THR A 105 22.25 -19.31 3.98
N GLY A 106 22.59 -18.62 5.05
CA GLY A 106 23.89 -18.72 5.71
C GLY A 106 25.02 -17.94 5.02
N GLN A 107 24.88 -17.44 3.79
CA GLN A 107 25.88 -16.53 3.22
C GLN A 107 25.67 -15.09 3.70
N GLY A 108 26.56 -14.17 3.33
CA GLY A 108 26.40 -12.75 3.65
C GLY A 108 25.09 -12.19 3.08
N THR A 109 24.40 -11.33 3.84
CA THR A 109 23.23 -10.61 3.32
C THR A 109 23.61 -9.71 2.15
N THR A 110 22.82 -9.72 1.08
CA THR A 110 23.07 -8.94 -0.14
C THR A 110 22.79 -7.45 0.07
N ASP A 111 23.30 -6.60 -0.83
CA ASP A 111 22.97 -5.17 -0.80
C ASP A 111 21.52 -4.90 -1.22
N SER A 112 20.92 -5.75 -2.07
CA SER A 112 19.49 -5.68 -2.38
C SER A 112 18.62 -5.88 -1.13
N ALA A 113 18.99 -6.80 -0.24
CA ALA A 113 18.32 -7.02 1.03
C ALA A 113 18.43 -5.82 1.98
N LYS A 114 19.63 -5.25 2.12
CA LYS A 114 19.84 -4.05 2.95
C LYS A 114 19.07 -2.85 2.40
N TYR A 115 19.10 -2.66 1.08
CA TYR A 115 18.38 -1.59 0.39
C TYR A 115 16.87 -1.73 0.61
N TYR A 116 16.30 -2.91 0.29
CA TYR A 116 14.88 -3.17 0.48
C TYR A 116 14.43 -2.89 1.92
N ALA A 117 15.17 -3.43 2.91
CA ALA A 117 14.84 -3.23 4.31
C ALA A 117 14.90 -1.75 4.70
N ARG A 118 15.85 -0.96 4.18
CA ARG A 118 15.95 0.47 4.45
C ARG A 118 14.80 1.26 3.84
N GLU A 119 14.49 1.05 2.57
CA GLU A 119 13.46 1.82 1.84
C GLU A 119 12.02 1.49 2.29
N ASN A 120 11.83 0.33 2.92
CA ASN A 120 10.52 -0.13 3.38
C ASN A 120 10.34 -0.09 4.90
N LYS A 121 11.33 0.38 5.67
CA LYS A 121 11.13 0.78 7.08
C LYS A 121 10.26 2.03 7.14
N GLY A 122 9.55 2.20 8.25
CA GLY A 122 8.71 3.37 8.49
C GLY A 122 7.58 3.09 9.45
N ILE A 123 6.52 3.88 9.39
CA ILE A 123 5.33 3.74 10.22
C ILE A 123 4.10 3.54 9.34
N LYS A 124 3.27 2.55 9.67
CA LYS A 124 1.97 2.30 9.03
C LYS A 124 0.91 2.08 10.09
N ASN A 125 -0.16 2.88 10.05
CA ASN A 125 -1.26 2.82 11.01
C ASN A 125 -0.79 2.87 12.49
N GLY A 126 0.25 3.67 12.77
CA GLY A 126 0.85 3.77 14.11
C GLY A 126 1.78 2.63 14.51
N LEU A 127 1.99 1.63 13.64
CA LEU A 127 2.93 0.54 13.85
C LEU A 127 4.24 0.79 13.10
N ASN A 128 5.36 0.59 13.76
CA ASN A 128 6.68 0.57 13.15
C ASN A 128 6.83 -0.68 12.28
N ILE A 129 7.37 -0.50 11.08
CA ILE A 129 7.71 -1.59 10.17
C ILE A 129 9.17 -1.94 10.37
N GLU A 130 9.42 -3.18 10.79
CA GLU A 130 10.76 -3.75 10.92
C GLU A 130 10.91 -4.91 9.95
N ILE A 131 12.02 -4.95 9.22
CA ILE A 131 12.29 -5.94 8.18
C ILE A 131 13.67 -6.51 8.42
N SER A 132 13.80 -7.83 8.36
CA SER A 132 15.08 -8.52 8.45
C SER A 132 15.16 -9.64 7.43
N PHE A 133 16.31 -9.70 6.76
CA PHE A 133 16.72 -10.85 5.96
C PHE A 133 17.83 -11.65 6.65
N GLY A 134 18.13 -11.36 7.92
CA GLY A 134 19.27 -11.88 8.66
C GLY A 134 20.24 -10.77 9.08
N THR A 135 21.04 -11.03 10.11
CA THR A 135 22.03 -10.09 10.64
C THR A 135 23.43 -10.59 10.30
N GLY A 136 24.06 -9.95 9.31
CA GLY A 136 25.35 -10.38 8.75
C GLY A 136 25.24 -11.58 7.82
N ARG A 137 24.56 -12.65 8.25
CA ARG A 137 24.26 -13.84 7.45
C ARG A 137 22.78 -13.89 7.09
N ALA A 138 22.46 -14.29 5.87
CA ALA A 138 21.10 -14.42 5.37
C ALA A 138 20.35 -15.53 6.12
N SER A 139 19.13 -15.20 6.55
CA SER A 139 18.23 -16.08 7.29
C SER A 139 17.53 -17.08 6.37
N ALA A 140 17.23 -18.26 6.88
CA ALA A 140 16.32 -19.22 6.24
C ALA A 140 14.86 -18.71 6.27
N ILE A 141 14.54 -17.84 7.23
CA ILE A 141 13.21 -17.27 7.44
C ILE A 141 13.33 -15.73 7.54
N PRO A 142 13.43 -15.01 6.42
CA PRO A 142 13.28 -13.56 6.40
C PRO A 142 11.88 -13.15 6.89
N TRP A 143 11.79 -11.95 7.46
CA TRP A 143 10.53 -11.49 8.06
C TRP A 143 10.27 -10.00 7.95
N ILE A 144 8.98 -9.65 8.11
CA ILE A 144 8.46 -8.28 8.22
C ILE A 144 7.56 -8.24 9.46
N ALA A 145 7.96 -7.49 10.49
CA ALA A 145 7.21 -7.32 11.72
C ALA A 145 6.62 -5.92 11.83
N PHE A 146 5.45 -5.82 12.47
CA PHE A 146 4.77 -4.56 12.73
C PHE A 146 4.70 -4.32 14.25
N THR A 147 5.63 -3.54 14.78
CA THR A 147 5.75 -3.30 16.23
C THR A 147 5.06 -2.01 16.66
N GLY A 148 4.58 -1.94 17.89
CA GLY A 148 3.85 -0.79 18.43
C GLY A 148 3.50 -1.05 19.89
N PHE A 149 2.85 -0.10 20.56
CA PHE A 149 2.38 -0.29 21.95
C PHE A 149 3.47 -0.82 22.90
N SER A 150 4.69 -0.28 22.78
CA SER A 150 5.88 -0.68 23.54
C SER A 150 6.38 -2.12 23.32
N GLN A 151 5.85 -2.83 22.33
CA GLN A 151 6.35 -4.15 21.92
C GLN A 151 7.60 -3.98 21.04
N ILE A 152 8.58 -4.87 21.22
CA ILE A 152 9.83 -4.89 20.44
C ILE A 152 10.14 -6.30 19.94
N ILE A 153 10.91 -6.41 18.86
CA ILE A 153 11.27 -7.70 18.23
C ILE A 153 11.85 -8.72 19.21
N LYS A 154 12.68 -8.27 20.16
CA LYS A 154 13.36 -9.16 21.11
C LYS A 154 12.51 -9.58 22.30
N SER A 155 11.37 -8.93 22.54
CA SER A 155 10.56 -9.10 23.76
C SER A 155 9.17 -8.51 23.55
N GLY A 156 8.34 -9.14 22.73
CA GLY A 156 7.03 -8.63 22.38
C GLY A 156 6.19 -9.54 21.52
N ILE A 157 4.94 -9.14 21.33
CA ILE A 157 4.01 -9.71 20.37
C ILE A 157 3.73 -8.70 19.25
N TYR A 158 3.66 -9.17 18.00
CA TYR A 158 3.49 -8.29 16.84
C TYR A 158 2.97 -9.07 15.63
N PRO A 159 2.10 -8.49 14.79
CA PRO A 159 1.80 -9.08 13.48
C PRO A 159 3.09 -9.24 12.69
N VAL A 160 3.28 -10.41 12.06
CA VAL A 160 4.51 -10.70 11.34
C VAL A 160 4.24 -11.48 10.06
N TYR A 161 4.91 -11.11 8.98
CA TYR A 161 5.11 -11.98 7.82
C TYR A 161 6.40 -12.75 7.99
N LEU A 162 6.34 -14.07 7.86
CA LEU A 162 7.47 -14.99 7.88
C LEU A 162 7.56 -15.68 6.53
N TYR A 163 8.69 -15.54 5.84
CA TYR A 163 8.91 -16.23 4.58
C TYR A 163 9.80 -17.44 4.78
N TYR A 164 9.18 -18.62 4.79
CA TYR A 164 9.86 -19.90 4.90
C TYR A 164 10.42 -20.30 3.54
N LYS A 165 11.68 -19.95 3.28
CA LYS A 165 12.32 -20.12 1.96
C LYS A 165 12.32 -21.57 1.49
N ASP A 166 12.65 -22.50 2.38
CA ASP A 166 12.71 -23.94 2.05
C ASP A 166 11.35 -24.49 1.59
N TYR A 167 10.26 -23.88 2.04
CA TYR A 167 8.88 -24.24 1.69
C TYR A 167 8.25 -23.29 0.67
N LYS A 168 9.00 -22.26 0.21
CA LYS A 168 8.51 -21.18 -0.66
C LYS A 168 7.18 -20.57 -0.21
N THR A 169 6.98 -20.48 1.09
CA THR A 169 5.69 -20.14 1.70
C THR A 169 5.80 -18.87 2.54
N LEU A 170 4.97 -17.87 2.24
CA LEU A 170 4.84 -16.65 3.04
C LEU A 170 3.64 -16.79 3.98
N ILE A 171 3.88 -16.69 5.28
CA ILE A 171 2.84 -16.84 6.31
C ILE A 171 2.65 -15.51 7.04
N LEU A 172 1.39 -15.11 7.22
CA LEU A 172 0.99 -14.07 8.15
C LEU A 172 0.67 -14.72 9.50
N ALA A 173 1.34 -14.29 10.57
CA ALA A 173 1.22 -14.89 11.89
C ALA A 173 1.02 -13.85 13.00
N TYR A 174 0.46 -14.34 14.10
CA TYR A 174 0.47 -13.68 15.40
C TYR A 174 1.84 -13.91 16.04
N GLY A 175 2.80 -13.05 15.73
CA GLY A 175 4.20 -13.22 16.14
C GLY A 175 4.37 -13.14 17.65
N ILE A 176 5.26 -13.98 18.15
CA ILE A 176 5.74 -14.02 19.54
C ILE A 176 7.27 -14.00 19.46
N SER A 177 7.93 -13.11 20.19
CA SER A 177 9.39 -12.99 20.19
C SER A 177 10.07 -14.26 20.71
N GLU A 178 11.08 -14.74 19.97
CA GLU A 178 11.87 -15.92 20.38
C GLU A 178 12.91 -15.59 21.45
N SER A 179 13.49 -14.38 21.43
CA SER A 179 14.65 -14.05 22.26
C SER A 179 14.31 -13.93 23.75
N ASN A 180 13.18 -13.32 24.08
CA ASN A 180 12.69 -13.20 25.45
C ASN A 180 11.17 -13.37 25.45
N PRO A 181 10.59 -13.98 26.50
CA PRO A 181 9.15 -14.04 26.64
C PRO A 181 8.53 -12.63 26.69
N PRO A 182 7.46 -12.36 25.91
CA PRO A 182 6.78 -11.08 25.97
C PRO A 182 6.03 -10.91 27.31
N LEU A 183 5.89 -9.67 27.79
CA LEU A 183 5.14 -9.35 29.00
C LEU A 183 3.61 -9.47 28.81
N THR A 184 3.16 -9.50 27.56
CA THR A 184 1.76 -9.54 27.17
C THR A 184 1.55 -10.61 26.11
N ASN A 185 0.38 -11.26 26.15
CA ASN A 185 0.00 -12.28 25.18
C ASN A 185 -1.06 -11.78 24.20
N TRP A 186 -1.12 -12.41 23.03
CA TRP A 186 -2.28 -12.24 22.14
C TRP A 186 -3.56 -12.62 22.88
N SER A 187 -4.68 -12.00 22.51
CA SER A 187 -6.00 -12.42 23.01
C SER A 187 -6.45 -13.66 22.22
N ASN A 188 -6.64 -14.79 22.90
CA ASN A 188 -7.06 -16.10 22.36
C ASN A 188 -6.10 -16.76 21.32
N PRO A 189 -4.80 -16.91 21.60
CA PRO A 189 -3.87 -17.56 20.68
C PRO A 189 -4.21 -19.04 20.45
N ASP A 190 -4.73 -19.74 21.47
CA ASP A 190 -5.05 -21.17 21.43
C ASP A 190 -6.16 -21.54 20.43
N SER A 191 -6.90 -20.53 19.94
CA SER A 191 -7.90 -20.71 18.88
C SER A 191 -7.28 -20.81 17.47
N LYS A 192 -5.96 -20.64 17.35
CA LYS A 192 -5.22 -20.63 16.09
C LYS A 192 -4.20 -21.77 16.07
N GLN A 193 -4.10 -22.42 14.91
CA GLN A 193 -3.05 -23.39 14.63
C GLN A 193 -1.67 -22.71 14.72
N THR A 194 -0.72 -23.37 15.38
CA THR A 194 0.68 -22.93 15.44
C THR A 194 1.40 -23.19 14.13
N LEU A 195 2.54 -22.51 13.91
CA LEU A 195 3.36 -22.74 12.72
C LEU A 195 3.92 -24.17 12.68
N ASN A 196 4.27 -24.75 13.83
CA ASN A 196 4.73 -26.14 13.91
C ASN A 196 3.63 -27.12 13.49
N GLU A 197 2.39 -26.92 13.96
CA GLU A 197 1.25 -27.74 13.55
C GLU A 197 0.91 -27.57 12.07
N TYR A 198 1.05 -26.35 11.54
CA TYR A 198 0.84 -26.07 10.12
C TYR A 198 1.79 -26.87 9.23
N PHE A 199 3.10 -26.82 9.51
CA PHE A 199 4.11 -27.55 8.75
C PHE A 199 4.15 -29.06 9.06
N ALA A 200 3.56 -29.51 10.18
CA ALA A 200 3.39 -30.94 10.43
C ALA A 200 2.28 -31.56 9.56
N THR A 201 1.41 -30.74 8.97
CA THR A 201 0.21 -31.19 8.24
C THR A 201 0.19 -30.78 6.75
N ASN A 202 1.20 -30.05 6.27
CA ASN A 202 1.34 -29.58 4.89
C ASN A 202 2.81 -29.68 4.45
#